data_AF-A0A8T5J5U3-F1
#
_entry.id   AF-A0A8T5J5U3-F1
#
_cell.length_a   1.000
_cell.length_b   1.000
_cell.length_c   1.000
_cell.angle_alpha   90.00
_cell.angle_beta   90.00
_cell.angle_gamma   90.00
#
_symmetry.space_group_name_H-M   'P 1'
#
loop_
_entity.id
_entity.type
_entity.pdbx_description
1 polymer ?
#
loop_
_entity_poly.entity_id
_entity_poly.type
_entity_poly.pdbx_seq_one_letter_code
_entity_poly.pdbx_strand_id
1 'polypeptide(L)' 'MDLSMRIEGSTFIGFNPQRDVAKIAFAEAGVTVVESKDLNDLRPYLGI' A
#
# COMPACT_ATOMS: atom_id res chain seq x y z
N MET A 1 -12.98 -7.97 8.67
CA MET A 1 -12.14 -7.94 7.46
C MET A 1 -12.30 -6.55 6.90
N ASP A 2 -11.23 -5.77 6.85
CA ASP A 2 -11.29 -4.39 6.37
C ASP A 2 -11.29 -4.39 4.84
N LEU A 3 -12.32 -3.79 4.26
CA LEU A 3 -12.44 -3.61 2.81
C LEU A 3 -11.78 -2.28 2.46
N SER A 4 -10.70 -2.34 1.69
CA SER A 4 -10.06 -1.18 1.11
C SER A 4 -10.39 -1.12 -0.38
N MET A 5 -10.74 0.07 -0.87
CA MET A 5 -11.04 0.31 -2.27
C MET A 5 -10.10 1.38 -2.82
N ARG A 6 -9.42 1.07 -3.92
CA ARG A 6 -8.66 2.08 -4.66
C ARG A 6 -9.62 2.88 -5.54
N ILE A 7 -9.63 4.20 -5.35
CA ILE A 7 -10.37 5.11 -6.22
C ILE A 7 -9.52 5.42 -7.45
N GLU A 8 -10.14 5.50 -8.62
CA GLU A 8 -9.43 5.87 -9.84
C GLU A 8 -8.81 7.26 -9.71
N GLY A 9 -7.56 7.40 -10.16
CA GLY A 9 -6.80 8.65 -10.04
C GLY A 9 -6.24 8.93 -8.64
N SER A 10 -6.52 8.10 -7.63
CA SER A 10 -5.90 8.25 -6.31
C SER A 10 -4.58 7.50 -6.20
N THR A 11 -3.70 7.99 -5.32
CA THR A 11 -2.51 7.26 -4.89
C THR A 11 -2.91 6.36 -3.73
N PHE A 12 -2.83 5.05 -3.94
CA PHE A 12 -3.08 4.04 -2.90
C PHE A 12 -1.79 3.26 -2.67
N ILE A 13 -1.31 3.24 -1.42
CA ILE A 13 -0.07 2.57 -1.03
C ILE A 13 -0.36 1.62 0.13
N GLY A 14 -0.02 0.34 -0.03
CA GLY A 14 -0.04 -0.63 1.06
C GLY A 14 1.21 -0.46 1.91
N PHE A 15 1.10 0.19 3.08
CA PHE A 15 2.24 0.39 3.97
C PHE A 15 2.35 -0.72 5.02
N ASN A 16 3.50 -1.39 5.04
CA ASN A 16 3.89 -2.40 6.03
C ASN A 16 2.82 -3.47 6.33
N PRO A 17 2.20 -4.12 5.32
CA PRO A 17 1.17 -5.12 5.56
C PRO A 17 1.71 -6.31 6.36
N GLN A 18 1.10 -6.58 7.51
CA GLN A 18 1.52 -7.68 8.39
C GLN A 18 0.88 -9.02 8.04
N ARG A 19 -0.29 -9.00 7.38
CA ARG A 19 -1.07 -10.21 7.09
C ARG A 19 -0.83 -10.66 5.64
N ASP A 20 -0.62 -11.95 5.44
CA ASP A 20 -0.39 -12.53 4.10
C ASP A 20 -1.55 -12.24 3.13
N VAL A 21 -2.79 -12.26 3.63
CA VAL A 21 -3.97 -11.89 2.84
C VAL A 21 -3.87 -10.46 2.29
N ALA A 22 -3.34 -9.51 3.06
CA ALA A 22 -3.17 -8.14 2.61
C ALA A 22 -2.04 -8.03 1.57
N LYS A 23 -0.94 -8.76 1.77
CA LYS A 23 0.18 -8.82 0.82
C LYS A 23 -0.28 -9.35 -0.54
N ILE A 24 -1.03 -10.46 -0.55
CA ILE A 24 -1.59 -11.06 -1.77
C ILE A 24 -2.55 -10.09 -2.45
N ALA A 25 -3.51 -9.53 -1.70
CA ALA A 25 -4.50 -8.61 -2.26
C ALA A 25 -3.86 -7.36 -2.89
N PHE A 26 -2.83 -6.78 -2.26
CA PHE A 26 -2.13 -5.64 -2.84
C PHE A 26 -1.31 -6.02 -4.08
N ALA A 27 -0.67 -7.19 -4.09
CA ALA A 27 0.06 -7.70 -5.25
C ALA A 27 -0.89 -7.94 -6.45
N GLU A 28 -2.03 -8.59 -6.23
CA GLU A 28 -3.05 -8.83 -7.25
C GLU A 28 -3.68 -7.53 -7.78
N ALA A 29 -3.84 -6.52 -6.92
CA ALA A 29 -4.36 -5.21 -7.30
C ALA A 29 -3.33 -4.30 -8.01
N GLY A 30 -2.08 -4.75 -8.16
CA GLY A 30 -0.99 -3.94 -8.72
C GLY A 30 -0.74 -2.65 -7.94
N VAL A 31 -0.95 -2.69 -6.62
CA VAL A 31 -0.76 -1.56 -5.71
C VAL A 31 0.70 -1.50 -5.29
N THR A 32 1.24 -0.29 -5.12
CA THR A 32 2.57 -0.12 -4.54
C THR A 32 2.55 -0.55 -3.08
N VAL A 33 3.44 -1.48 -2.71
CA VAL A 33 3.59 -1.95 -1.33
C VAL A 33 4.96 -1.55 -0.82
N VAL A 34 4.99 -0.91 0.34
CA VAL A 34 6.23 -0.49 1.00
C VAL A 34 6.36 -1.30 2.29
N GLU A 35 7.28 -2.26 2.30
CA GLU A 35 7.61 -3.06 3.49
C GLU A 35 8.68 -2.33 4.31
N SER A 36 8.26 -1.41 5.16
CA SER A 36 9.16 -0.68 6.06
C SER A 36 8.52 -0.41 7.42
N LYS A 37 9.36 -0.17 8.42
CA LYS A 37 8.95 0.35 9.73
C LYS A 37 9.07 1.87 9.83
N ASP A 38 9.73 2.52 8.88
CA ASP A 38 9.87 3.98 8.82
C ASP A 38 8.82 4.58 7.89
N LEU A 39 8.02 5.52 8.39
CA LEU A 39 7.02 6.24 7.60
C LEU A 39 7.65 7.18 6.58
N ASN A 40 8.92 7.59 6.76
CA ASN A 40 9.61 8.44 5.78
C ASN A 40 9.80 7.73 4.43
N ASP A 41 9.76 6.41 4.39
CA ASP A 41 9.87 5.65 3.15
C ASP A 41 8.65 5.81 2.23
N LEU A 42 7.57 6.43 2.71
CA LEU A 42 6.42 6.79 1.88
C LEU A 42 6.66 8.05 1.04
N ARG A 43 7.57 8.95 1.47
CA ARG A 43 7.79 10.26 0.84
C ARG A 43 8.05 10.20 -0.67
N PRO A 44 8.91 9.29 -1.19
CA PRO A 44 9.18 9.19 -2.62
C PRO A 44 7.93 8.91 -3.46
N TYR A 45 6.93 8.28 -2.86
CA TYR A 45 5.66 7.92 -3.52
C TYR A 45 4.60 9.01 -3.41
N LEU A 46 4.80 9.98 -2.53
CA LEU A 46 3.87 11.09 -2.29
C LEU A 46 4.34 12.40 -2.94
N GLY A 47 5.56 12.44 -3.49
CA GLY A 47 6.12 13.63 -4.14
C GLY A 47 6.49 14.76 -3.17
N ILE A 48 6.84 14.40 -1.92
CA ILE A 48 7.24 15.32 -0.84
C ILE A 48 8.59 14.97 -0.25
#